data_AF-A0A8R1IHX3-F1
#
_entry.id   AF-A0A8R1IHX3-F1
#
_cell.length_a   1.000
_cell.length_b   1.000
_cell.length_c   1.000
_cell.angle_alpha   90.00
_cell.angle_beta   90.00
_cell.angle_gamma   90.00
#
_symmetry.space_group_name_H-M   'P 1'
#
loop_
_entity.id
_entity.type
_entity.pdbx_description
1 polymer ?
#
loop_
_entity_poly.entity_id
_entity_poly.type
_entity_poly.pdbx_seq_one_letter_code
_entity_poly.pdbx_strand_id
1 'polypeptide(L)'
;MELTDPEEPEIDSAAFALHSMHLAICTAAFAFNSLLLYLLRKCSENVWGLFARAVYRHGKQFQTVAELKDAMWDKIQPSYLESLTNSRNNRLFQVMQKFKEPISY
;
A
#
# COMPACT_ATOMS: atom_id res chain seq x y z
N MET A 1 -10.95 -35.17 -53.32
CA MET A 1 -10.86 -34.86 -51.89
C MET A 1 -9.57 -34.08 -51.74
N GLU A 2 -9.63 -32.77 -52.00
CA GLU A 2 -8.47 -31.90 -51.76
C GLU A 2 -8.40 -31.70 -50.25
N LEU A 3 -7.27 -32.11 -49.69
CA LEU A 3 -6.93 -31.92 -48.29
C LEU A 3 -6.51 -30.46 -48.17
N THR A 4 -7.40 -29.61 -47.70
CA THR A 4 -7.07 -28.23 -47.33
C THR A 4 -6.10 -28.32 -46.15
N ASP A 5 -4.87 -27.84 -46.34
CA ASP A 5 -3.91 -27.68 -45.23
C ASP A 5 -4.55 -26.85 -44.10
N PRO A 6 -4.33 -27.22 -42.82
CA PRO A 6 -4.81 -26.41 -41.72
C PRO A 6 -4.03 -25.08 -41.74
N GLU A 7 -4.74 -23.97 -41.96
CA GLU A 7 -4.18 -22.63 -41.71
C GLU A 7 -3.65 -22.60 -40.27
N GLU A 8 -2.33 -22.53 -40.11
CA GLU A 8 -1.73 -22.30 -38.80
C GLU A 8 -2.29 -20.97 -38.25
N PRO A 9 -2.73 -20.92 -36.99
CA PRO A 9 -3.22 -19.69 -36.41
C PRO A 9 -2.05 -18.70 -36.36
N GLU A 10 -2.06 -17.72 -37.25
CA GLU A 10 -1.14 -16.59 -37.25
C GLU A 10 -1.39 -15.83 -35.94
N ILE A 11 -0.64 -16.17 -34.89
CA ILE A 11 -0.75 -15.55 -33.58
C ILE A 11 -0.31 -14.11 -33.77
N ASP A 12 -1.30 -13.21 -33.92
CA ASP A 12 -1.11 -11.79 -34.16
C ASP A 12 -0.15 -11.23 -33.11
N SER A 13 1.11 -11.00 -33.51
CA SER A 13 2.20 -10.59 -32.62
C SER A 13 1.83 -9.31 -31.85
N ALA A 14 1.05 -8.45 -32.48
CA ALA A 14 0.48 -7.25 -31.88
C ALA A 14 -0.54 -7.54 -30.76
N ALA A 15 -1.39 -8.57 -30.92
CA ALA A 15 -2.33 -8.99 -29.90
C ALA A 15 -1.62 -9.60 -28.69
N PHE A 16 -0.55 -10.39 -28.92
CA PHE A 16 0.31 -10.90 -27.86
C PHE A 16 1.03 -9.77 -27.11
N ALA A 17 1.59 -8.80 -27.83
CA ALA A 17 2.24 -7.64 -27.24
C ALA A 17 1.26 -6.80 -26.40
N LEU A 18 0.04 -6.56 -26.90
CA LEU A 18 -0.99 -5.83 -26.17
C LEU A 18 -1.43 -6.56 -24.89
N HIS A 19 -1.62 -7.88 -24.96
CA HIS A 19 -1.95 -8.71 -23.79
C HIS A 19 -0.83 -8.68 -22.75
N SER A 20 0.43 -8.77 -23.19
CA SER A 20 1.61 -8.70 -22.33
C SER A 20 1.74 -7.35 -21.63
N MET A 21 1.53 -6.24 -22.36
CA MET A 21 1.51 -4.90 -21.79
C MET A 21 0.37 -4.71 -20.79
N HIS A 22 -0.84 -5.16 -21.13
CA HIS A 22 -1.98 -5.10 -20.23
C HIS A 22 -1.74 -5.90 -18.93
N LEU A 23 -1.18 -7.11 -19.05
CA LEU A 23 -0.80 -7.93 -17.91
C LEU A 23 0.25 -7.24 -17.03
N ALA A 24 1.26 -6.60 -17.63
CA ALA A 24 2.28 -5.85 -16.91
C ALA A 24 1.69 -4.65 -16.16
N ILE A 25 0.79 -3.89 -16.79
CA ILE A 25 0.08 -2.76 -16.16
C ILE A 25 -0.79 -3.24 -15.00
N CYS A 26 -1.57 -4.31 -15.20
CA CYS A 26 -2.41 -4.90 -14.15
C CYS A 26 -1.56 -5.38 -12.96
N THR A 27 -0.42 -6.01 -13.23
CA THR A 27 0.50 -6.49 -12.18
C THR A 27 1.10 -5.32 -11.40
N ALA A 28 1.54 -4.27 -12.08
CA ALA A 28 2.07 -3.06 -11.43
C ALA A 28 1.01 -2.35 -10.59
N ALA A 29 -0.22 -2.23 -11.10
CA ALA A 29 -1.34 -1.62 -10.37
C ALA A 29 -1.71 -2.43 -9.12
N PHE A 30 -1.75 -3.77 -9.22
CA PHE A 30 -2.01 -4.63 -8.07
C PHE A 30 -0.91 -4.54 -7.01
N ALA A 31 0.36 -4.51 -7.42
CA ALA A 31 1.49 -4.35 -6.51
C ALA A 31 1.46 -2.98 -5.80
N PHE A 32 1.15 -1.90 -6.53
CA PHE A 32 1.01 -0.56 -5.97
C PHE A 32 -0.15 -0.49 -4.97
N ASN A 33 -1.32 -1.00 -5.32
CA ASN A 33 -2.48 -1.02 -4.42
C ASN A 33 -2.22 -1.86 -3.17
N SER A 34 -1.56 -3.01 -3.31
CA SER A 34 -1.15 -3.86 -2.20
C SER A 34 -0.16 -3.14 -1.27
N LEU A 35 0.82 -2.44 -1.84
CA LEU A 35 1.78 -1.63 -1.08
C LEU A 35 1.10 -0.47 -0.36
N LEU A 36 0.17 0.21 -1.03
CA LEU A 36 -0.60 1.31 -0.45
C LEU A 36 -1.43 0.83 0.74
N LEU A 37 -2.14 -0.30 0.60
CA LEU A 37 -2.90 -0.93 1.67
C LEU A 37 -2.01 -1.38 2.83
N TYR A 38 -0.85 -1.98 2.54
CA TYR A 38 0.13 -2.37 3.56
C TYR A 38 0.62 -1.16 4.36
N LEU A 39 0.97 -0.06 3.68
CA LEU A 39 1.43 1.17 4.32
C LEU A 39 0.31 1.86 5.11
N LEU A 40 -0.93 1.85 4.61
CA LEU A 40 -2.11 2.33 5.34
C LEU A 40 -2.33 1.55 6.63
N ARG A 41 -2.23 0.23 6.57
CA ARG A 41 -2.40 -0.64 7.75
C ARG A 41 -1.29 -0.46 8.78
N LYS A 42 -0.04 -0.27 8.33
CA LYS A 42 1.09 -0.01 9.25
C LYS A 42 0.96 1.34 9.96
N CYS A 43 0.35 2.33 9.32
CA CYS A 43 0.06 3.62 9.92
C CYS A 43 -0.93 3.49 11.08
N SER A 44 -2.04 2.78 10.84
CA SER A 44 -3.05 2.56 11.87
C SER A 44 -2.49 1.73 13.03
N GLU A 45 -1.74 0.66 12.77
CA GLU A 45 -1.08 -0.14 13.81
C GLU A 45 -0.15 0.71 14.70
N ASN A 46 0.64 1.62 14.11
CA ASN A 46 1.52 2.51 14.87
C ASN A 46 0.76 3.52 15.73
N VAL A 47 -0.30 4.12 15.17
CA VAL A 47 -1.15 5.08 15.88
C VAL A 47 -1.90 4.38 17.03
N TRP A 48 -2.49 3.21 16.79
CA TRP A 48 -3.15 2.40 17.81
C TRP A 48 -2.20 1.95 18.92
N GLY A 49 -0.97 1.56 18.58
CA GLY A 49 0.05 1.20 19.57
C GLY A 49 0.51 2.39 20.44
N LEU A 50 0.42 3.62 19.93
CA LEU A 50 0.68 4.83 20.71
C LEU A 50 -0.50 5.22 21.57
N PHE A 51 -1.72 5.09 21.05
CA PHE A 51 -2.93 5.26 21.85
C PHE A 51 -2.94 4.35 23.05
N ALA A 52 -2.70 3.05 22.83
CA ALA A 52 -2.61 2.10 23.92
C ALA A 52 -1.56 2.53 24.97
N ARG A 53 -0.39 3.02 24.54
CA ARG A 53 0.65 3.51 25.45
C ARG A 53 0.31 4.81 26.16
N ALA A 54 -0.44 5.72 25.53
CA ALA A 54 -0.80 7.02 26.07
C ALA A 54 -2.00 6.95 27.03
N VAL A 55 -2.99 6.12 26.67
CA VAL A 55 -4.24 5.88 27.40
C VAL A 55 -3.99 4.97 28.59
N TYR A 56 -3.30 3.85 28.40
CA TYR A 56 -2.98 2.92 29.49
C TYR A 56 -1.68 3.27 30.23
N ARG A 57 -1.10 4.45 29.97
CA ARG A 57 0.03 4.94 30.74
C ARG A 57 -0.36 4.99 32.22
N HIS A 58 0.46 4.40 33.08
CA HIS A 58 0.22 4.32 34.54
C HIS A 58 -0.96 3.43 34.97
N GLY A 59 -1.45 2.53 34.12
CA GLY A 59 -2.49 1.57 34.48
C GLY A 59 -3.86 2.21 34.72
N LYS A 60 -4.08 3.43 34.21
CA LYS A 60 -5.36 4.13 34.32
C LYS A 60 -6.44 3.37 33.55
N GLN A 61 -7.47 2.94 34.27
CA GLN A 61 -8.69 2.40 33.66
C GLN A 61 -9.74 3.51 33.59
N PHE A 62 -10.35 3.66 32.42
CA PHE A 62 -11.45 4.59 32.18
C PHE A 62 -12.76 3.86 32.46
N GLN A 63 -13.69 4.52 33.15
CA GLN A 63 -14.96 3.90 33.55
C GLN A 63 -16.00 3.99 32.43
N THR A 64 -15.80 4.90 31.46
CA THR A 64 -16.71 5.09 30.34
C THR A 64 -15.97 5.23 29.01
N VAL A 65 -16.65 4.84 27.92
CA VAL A 65 -16.14 5.02 26.55
C VAL A 65 -15.95 6.50 26.21
N ALA A 66 -16.75 7.40 26.80
CA ALA A 66 -16.66 8.84 26.60
C ALA A 66 -15.33 9.40 27.14
N GLU A 67 -14.97 9.08 28.39
CA GLU A 67 -13.70 9.52 28.98
C GLU A 67 -12.49 8.96 28.21
N LEU A 68 -12.59 7.71 27.75
CA LEU A 68 -11.57 7.10 26.91
C LEU A 68 -11.39 7.88 25.61
N LYS A 69 -12.50 8.25 24.94
CA LYS A 69 -12.50 8.98 23.67
C LYS A 69 -11.92 10.39 23.83
N ASP A 70 -12.26 11.09 24.89
CA ASP A 70 -11.75 12.45 25.13
C ASP A 70 -10.26 12.42 25.48
N ALA A 71 -9.83 11.50 26.35
CA ALA A 71 -8.42 11.30 26.65
C ALA A 71 -7.60 10.86 25.42
N MET A 72 -8.24 10.12 24.51
CA MET A 72 -7.64 9.72 23.24
C MET A 72 -7.38 10.94 22.34
N TRP A 73 -8.37 11.82 22.17
CA TRP A 73 -8.23 12.99 21.30
C TRP A 73 -7.31 14.07 21.85
N ASP A 74 -7.33 14.33 23.16
CA ASP A 74 -6.46 15.33 23.80
C ASP A 74 -4.97 14.97 23.72
N LYS A 75 -4.64 13.69 23.61
CA LYS A 75 -3.24 13.22 23.57
C LYS A 75 -2.59 13.33 22.20
N ILE A 76 -3.36 13.53 21.13
CA ILE A 76 -2.82 13.62 19.77
C ILE A 76 -2.54 15.07 19.43
N GLN A 77 -1.26 15.42 19.33
CA GLN A 77 -0.90 16.65 18.66
C GLN A 77 -1.07 16.50 17.14
N PRO A 78 -1.70 17.48 16.45
CA PRO A 78 -1.81 17.49 14.98
C PRO A 78 -0.45 17.36 14.28
N SER A 79 0.59 17.99 14.82
CA SER A 79 1.98 17.91 14.32
C SER A 79 2.51 16.46 14.29
N TYR A 80 2.02 15.59 15.17
CA TYR A 80 2.42 14.21 15.22
C TYR A 80 1.80 13.39 14.08
N LEU A 81 0.51 13.60 13.78
CA LEU A 81 -0.17 12.99 12.63
C LEU A 81 0.50 13.41 11.31
N GLU A 82 0.92 14.66 11.23
CA GLU A 82 1.68 15.20 10.11
C GLU A 82 3.04 14.50 9.96
N SER A 83 3.78 14.33 11.06
CA SER A 83 5.07 13.63 11.05
C SER A 83 4.95 12.16 10.60
N LEU A 84 3.87 11.47 11.00
CA LEU A 84 3.57 10.10 10.57
C LEU A 84 3.27 10.03 9.07
N THR A 85 2.48 10.99 8.58
CA THR A 85 2.15 11.11 7.16
C THR A 85 3.39 11.39 6.32
N ASN A 86 4.24 12.32 6.78
CA ASN A 86 5.50 12.67 6.13
C ASN A 86 6.51 11.51 6.14
N SER A 87 6.63 10.78 7.25
CA SER A 87 7.46 9.57 7.33
C SER A 87 7.03 8.51 6.32
N ARG A 88 5.71 8.34 6.10
CA ARG A 88 5.17 7.43 5.10
C ARG A 88 5.44 7.87 3.67
N ASN A 89 5.22 9.14 3.37
CA ASN A 89 5.51 9.70 2.04
C ASN A 89 7.00 9.51 1.71
N ASN A 90 7.89 9.72 2.69
CA ASN A 90 9.32 9.48 2.53
C ASN A 90 9.64 8.00 2.27
N ARG A 91 9.00 7.04 2.97
CA ARG A 91 9.20 5.61 2.72
C ARG A 91 8.70 5.19 1.34
N LEU A 92 7.55 5.68 0.93
CA LEU A 92 7.01 5.42 -0.42
C LEU A 92 7.96 5.97 -1.49
N PHE A 93 8.45 7.20 -1.30
CA PHE A 93 9.43 7.82 -2.19
C PHE A 93 10.74 7.04 -2.26
N GLN A 94 11.28 6.55 -1.13
CA GLN A 94 12.46 5.68 -1.10
C GLN A 94 12.23 4.36 -1.84
N VAL A 95 11.05 3.74 -1.69
CA VAL A 95 10.71 2.52 -2.42
C VAL A 95 10.61 2.80 -3.92
N MET A 96 9.94 3.88 -4.31
CA MET A 96 9.85 4.30 -5.72
C MET A 96 11.21 4.63 -6.32
N GLN A 97 12.13 5.22 -5.56
CA GLN A 97 13.51 5.45 -5.99
C GLN A 97 14.27 4.15 -6.24
N LYS A 98 14.11 3.13 -5.38
CA LYS A 98 14.71 1.81 -5.59
C LYS A 98 14.20 1.11 -6.85
N PHE A 99 12.94 1.33 -7.22
CA PHE A 99 12.38 0.82 -8.49
C PHE A 99 12.83 1.63 -9.72
N LYS A 100 13.48 2.78 -9.53
CA LYS A 100 14.04 3.62 -10.60
C LYS A 100 15.50 3.30 -10.91
N GLU A 101 16.19 2.53 -10.08
CA GLU A 101 17.55 2.09 -10.38
C GLU A 101 17.52 1.08 -11.54
N PRO A 102 18.39 1.22 -12.56
CA PRO A 102 18.43 0.28 -13.68
C PRO A 102 18.74 -1.11 -13.14
N ILE A 103 17.86 -2.07 -13.43
CA ILE A 103 18.16 -3.48 -13.24
C ILE A 103 19.22 -3.81 -14.29
N SER A 104 20.49 -3.84 -13.89
CA SER A 104 21.56 -4.37 -14.74
C SER A 104 21.24 -5.83 -15.00
N TYR A 105 20.98 -6.16 -16.27
CA TYR A 105 21.02 -7.53 -16.77
C TYR A 105 22.45 -8.07 -16.74
#